data_AF-A0A432QLE9-F1
#
_entry.id   AF-A0A432QLE9-F1
#
_cell.length_a   1.000
_cell.length_b   1.000
_cell.length_c   1.000
_cell.angle_alpha   90.00
_cell.angle_beta   90.00
_cell.angle_gamma   90.00
#
_symmetry.space_group_name_H-M   'P 1'
#
loop_
_entity.id
_entity.type
_entity.pdbx_description
1 polymer ?
#
loop_
_entity_poly.entity_id
_entity_poly.type
_entity_poly.pdbx_seq_one_letter_code
_entity_poly.pdbx_strand_id
1 'polypeptide(L)'
;MSSLTLVFGTLLYAGIKLCGYALFAKVLNRLFSRSRNIWKIGVVRTLLGVVLGLAHNAFFLNFFKVSMGRAPLGGEDTWLYFLFLVILRILEWGLIIYWFYDKDFQQKKPVFTGIILGILWSFVLDIP
;
A
#
# COMPACT_ATOMS: atom_id res chain seq x y z
N MET A 1 -0.94 -26.74 -2.69
CA MET A 1 -0.13 -25.85 -3.55
C MET A 1 1.32 -26.22 -3.36
N SER A 2 2.11 -26.36 -4.42
CA SER A 2 3.55 -26.57 -4.28
C SER A 2 4.22 -25.30 -3.77
N SER A 3 5.33 -25.43 -3.04
CA SER A 3 6.15 -24.29 -2.57
C SER A 3 6.58 -23.39 -3.73
N LEU A 4 6.82 -23.98 -4.91
CA LEU A 4 7.18 -23.27 -6.12
C LEU A 4 6.09 -22.28 -6.58
N THR A 5 4.82 -22.70 -6.63
CA THR A 5 3.70 -21.82 -7.03
C THR A 5 3.51 -20.66 -6.07
N LEU A 6 3.72 -20.88 -4.77
CA LEU A 6 3.63 -19.83 -3.76
C LEU A 6 4.73 -18.77 -3.99
N VAL A 7 5.99 -19.21 -4.15
CA VAL A 7 7.12 -18.30 -4.38
C VAL A 7 6.93 -17.47 -5.64
N PHE A 8 6.53 -18.09 -6.76
CA PHE A 8 6.26 -17.36 -8.01
C PHE A 8 5.12 -16.35 -7.85
N GLY A 9 4.03 -16.72 -7.18
CA GLY A 9 2.92 -15.80 -6.91
C GLY A 9 3.36 -14.60 -6.07
N THR A 10 4.15 -14.81 -5.02
CA THR A 10 4.68 -13.73 -4.18
C THR A 10 5.62 -12.81 -4.95
N LEU A 11 6.51 -13.36 -5.77
CA LEU A 11 7.42 -12.56 -6.60
C LEU A 11 6.67 -11.72 -7.64
N LEU A 12 5.67 -12.31 -8.29
CA LEU A 12 4.82 -11.61 -9.25
C LEU A 12 4.06 -10.46 -8.58
N TYR A 13 3.42 -10.72 -7.44
CA TYR A 13 2.71 -9.71 -6.65
C TYR A 13 3.64 -8.56 -6.24
N ALA A 14 4.83 -8.88 -5.71
CA ALA A 14 5.83 -7.87 -5.35
C ALA A 14 6.31 -7.04 -6.56
N GLY A 15 6.49 -7.69 -7.71
CA GLY A 15 6.87 -7.02 -8.96
C GLY A 15 5.78 -6.06 -9.47
N ILE A 16 4.52 -6.49 -9.48
CA ILE A 16 3.36 -5.66 -9.84
C ILE A 16 3.30 -4.44 -8.92
N LYS A 17 3.44 -4.63 -7.60
CA LYS A 17 3.46 -3.55 -6.62
C LYS A 17 4.61 -2.58 -6.84
N LEU A 18 5.82 -3.07 -7.03
CA LEU A 18 7.00 -2.24 -7.28
C LEU A 18 6.81 -1.35 -8.51
N CYS A 19 6.44 -1.94 -9.64
CA CYS A 19 6.21 -1.20 -10.88
C CYS A 19 5.05 -0.22 -10.74
N GLY A 20 3.93 -0.65 -10.15
CA GLY A 20 2.76 0.18 -9.92
C GLY A 20 3.06 1.39 -9.03
N TYR A 21 3.81 1.21 -7.93
CA TYR A 21 4.18 2.31 -7.04
C TYR A 21 5.24 3.23 -7.64
N ALA A 22 6.18 2.70 -8.45
CA ALA A 22 7.10 3.54 -9.21
C ALA A 22 6.37 4.40 -10.25
N LEU A 23 5.35 3.86 -10.93
CA LEU A 23 4.50 4.64 -11.82
C LEU A 23 3.71 5.72 -11.07
N PHE A 24 3.15 5.39 -9.90
CA PHE A 24 2.44 6.38 -9.09
C PHE A 24 3.37 7.49 -8.57
N ALA A 25 4.64 7.19 -8.29
CA ALA A 25 5.63 8.20 -7.95
C ALA A 25 5.84 9.23 -9.07
N LYS A 26 5.60 8.89 -10.35
CA LYS A 26 5.57 9.89 -11.44
C LYS A 26 4.40 10.87 -11.29
N VAL A 27 3.24 10.40 -10.83
CA VAL A 27 2.06 11.24 -10.54
C VAL A 27 2.38 12.18 -9.38
N LEU A 28 2.98 11.66 -8.30
CA LEU A 28 3.41 12.49 -7.16
C LEU A 28 4.47 13.53 -7.56
N ASN A 29 5.45 13.16 -8.39
CA ASN A 29 6.42 14.09 -8.94
C ASN A 29 5.76 15.28 -9.64
N ARG A 30 4.71 15.04 -10.44
CA ARG A 30 3.93 16.10 -11.09
C ARG A 30 3.12 16.90 -10.09
N LEU A 31 2.45 16.24 -9.16
CA LEU A 31 1.56 16.86 -8.18
C LEU A 31 2.30 17.83 -7.23
N PHE A 32 3.54 17.50 -6.88
CA PHE A 32 4.40 18.31 -6.01
C PHE A 32 5.44 19.14 -6.77
N SER A 33 5.44 19.10 -8.11
CA SER A 33 6.46 19.76 -8.95
C SER A 33 7.90 19.43 -8.53
N ARG A 34 8.18 18.16 -8.22
CA ARG A 34 9.50 17.65 -7.82
C ARG A 34 9.96 16.52 -8.75
N SER A 35 11.27 16.44 -8.99
CA SER A 35 11.87 15.29 -9.69
C SER A 35 12.55 14.36 -8.67
N ARG A 36 11.82 13.37 -8.17
CA ARG A 36 12.35 12.32 -7.27
C ARG A 36 12.56 11.01 -8.02
N ASN A 37 13.53 10.22 -7.55
CA ASN A 37 13.78 8.88 -8.08
C ASN A 37 12.57 7.97 -7.78
N ILE A 38 11.82 7.65 -8.83
CA ILE A 38 10.59 6.88 -8.75
C ILE A 38 10.81 5.44 -8.30
N TRP A 39 11.96 4.83 -8.65
CA TRP A 39 12.27 3.46 -8.27
C TRP A 39 12.57 3.38 -6.78
N LYS A 40 13.30 4.36 -6.23
CA LYS A 40 13.54 4.45 -4.78
C LYS A 40 12.22 4.54 -4.01
N ILE A 41 11.28 5.37 -4.47
CA ILE A 41 9.96 5.50 -3.84
C ILE A 41 9.17 4.20 -3.97
N GLY A 42 9.16 3.59 -5.16
CA GLY A 42 8.50 2.31 -5.40
C GLY A 42 9.01 1.20 -4.47
N VAL A 43 10.33 1.06 -4.34
CA VAL A 43 10.95 0.07 -3.43
C VAL A 43 10.53 0.33 -1.98
N VAL A 44 10.67 1.56 -1.49
CA VAL A 44 10.29 1.89 -0.10
C VAL A 44 8.81 1.63 0.14
N ARG A 45 7.95 2.01 -0.81
CA ARG A 45 6.51 1.81 -0.70
C ARG A 45 6.12 0.33 -0.71
N THR A 46 6.74 -0.48 -1.56
CA THR A 46 6.52 -1.94 -1.60
C THR A 46 6.98 -2.58 -0.30
N LEU A 47 8.16 -2.23 0.21
CA LEU A 47 8.67 -2.78 1.47
C LEU A 47 7.77 -2.41 2.65
N LEU A 48 7.33 -1.16 2.75
CA LEU A 48 6.35 -0.72 3.75
C LEU A 48 5.06 -1.55 3.64
N GLY A 49 4.54 -1.70 2.43
CA GLY A 49 3.32 -2.48 2.18
C GLY A 49 3.42 -3.95 2.57
N VAL A 50 4.56 -4.59 2.29
CA VAL A 50 4.81 -5.98 2.68
C VAL A 50 4.91 -6.10 4.19
N VAL A 51 5.75 -5.29 4.85
CA VAL A 51 5.96 -5.39 6.30
C VAL A 51 4.68 -5.07 7.06
N LEU A 52 4.03 -3.95 6.75
CA LEU A 52 2.83 -3.50 7.44
C LEU A 52 1.62 -4.38 7.10
N GLY A 53 1.51 -4.87 5.85
CA GLY A 53 0.47 -5.81 5.46
C GLY A 53 0.58 -7.16 6.19
N LEU A 54 1.80 -7.69 6.33
CA LEU A 54 2.04 -8.90 7.14
C LEU A 54 1.70 -8.67 8.61
N ALA A 55 2.11 -7.52 9.18
CA ALA A 55 1.79 -7.18 10.56
C ALA A 55 0.27 -7.03 10.79
N HIS A 56 -0.42 -6.36 9.87
CA HIS A 56 -1.88 -6.20 9.88
C HIS A 56 -2.59 -7.56 9.81
N ASN A 57 -2.18 -8.43 8.88
CA ASN A 57 -2.72 -9.79 8.77
C ASN A 57 -2.48 -10.61 10.04
N ALA A 58 -1.25 -10.58 10.57
CA ALA A 58 -0.92 -11.31 11.79
C ALA A 58 -1.72 -10.78 12.99
N PHE A 59 -1.93 -9.47 13.10
CA PHE A 59 -2.74 -8.87 14.15
C PHE A 59 -4.19 -9.37 14.09
N PHE A 60 -4.83 -9.32 12.91
CA PHE A 60 -6.22 -9.76 12.78
C PHE A 60 -6.40 -11.28 12.96
N LEU A 61 -5.45 -12.10 12.49
CA LEU A 61 -5.48 -13.55 12.69
C LEU A 61 -5.34 -13.93 14.16
N ASN A 62 -4.44 -13.27 14.92
CA ASN A 62 -4.15 -13.65 16.30
C ASN A 62 -5.14 -13.08 17.32
N PHE A 63 -5.59 -11.83 17.14
CA PHE A 63 -6.43 -11.15 18.12
C PHE A 63 -7.93 -11.32 17.85
N PHE A 64 -8.33 -11.27 16.57
CA PHE A 64 -9.74 -11.35 16.19
C PHE A 64 -10.14 -12.73 15.66
N LYS A 65 -9.18 -13.66 15.49
CA LYS A 65 -9.40 -15.00 14.94
C LYS A 65 -10.20 -15.00 13.62
N VAL A 66 -10.09 -13.92 12.85
CA VAL A 66 -10.79 -13.78 11.57
C VAL A 66 -10.19 -14.79 10.60
N SER A 67 -10.89 -15.90 10.41
CA SER A 67 -10.49 -16.95 9.46
C SER A 67 -10.60 -16.37 8.04
N MET A 68 -9.45 -16.00 7.47
CA MET A 68 -9.32 -15.52 6.09
C MET A 68 -9.48 -16.67 5.08
N GLY A 69 -10.68 -17.26 5.04
CA GLY A 69 -11.07 -18.23 4.02
C GLY A 69 -11.38 -17.53 2.71
N ARG A 70 -10.38 -17.37 1.83
CA ARG A 70 -10.45 -17.07 0.37
C ARG A 70 -11.35 -15.95 -0.17
N ALA A 71 -12.11 -15.22 0.65
CA ALA A 71 -12.89 -14.08 0.22
C ALA A 71 -12.74 -12.98 1.27
N PRO A 72 -12.03 -11.87 0.98
CA PRO A 72 -12.02 -10.69 1.83
C PRO A 72 -13.37 -9.95 1.75
N LEU A 73 -14.50 -10.65 1.53
CA LEU A 73 -15.82 -10.07 1.26
C LEU A 73 -16.96 -10.80 1.99
N GLY A 74 -16.67 -11.79 2.86
CA GLY A 74 -17.70 -12.75 3.32
C GLY A 74 -17.93 -12.88 4.83
N GLY A 75 -17.13 -12.24 5.69
CA GLY A 75 -17.27 -12.35 7.16
C GLY A 75 -17.87 -11.10 7.81
N GLU A 76 -18.55 -11.25 8.95
CA GLU A 76 -19.17 -10.13 9.69
C GLU A 76 -18.15 -9.04 10.11
N ASP A 77 -16.88 -9.40 10.29
CA ASP A 77 -15.79 -8.50 10.68
C ASP A 77 -14.94 -7.95 9.51
N THR A 78 -15.35 -8.21 8.27
CA THR A 78 -14.60 -7.81 7.06
C THR A 78 -14.41 -6.30 6.99
N TRP A 79 -15.38 -5.52 7.46
CA TRP A 79 -15.32 -4.06 7.45
C TRP A 79 -14.25 -3.50 8.42
N LEU A 80 -14.04 -4.13 9.59
CA LEU A 80 -13.00 -3.74 10.55
C LEU A 80 -11.61 -3.93 9.95
N TYR A 81 -11.40 -5.06 9.27
CA TYR A 81 -10.16 -5.33 8.55
C TYR A 81 -9.86 -4.24 7.53
N PHE A 82 -10.83 -3.87 6.70
CA PHE A 82 -10.64 -2.80 5.69
C PHE A 82 -10.49 -1.42 6.30
N LEU A 83 -11.18 -1.11 7.40
CA LEU A 83 -11.04 0.17 8.09
C LEU A 83 -9.59 0.37 8.56
N PHE A 84 -9.03 -0.62 9.26
CA PHE A 84 -7.63 -0.58 9.70
C PHE A 84 -6.66 -0.58 8.53
N LEU A 85 -6.97 -1.32 7.46
CA LEU A 85 -6.17 -1.29 6.24
C LEU A 85 -6.15 0.11 5.62
N VAL A 86 -7.29 0.81 5.53
CA VAL A 86 -7.36 2.18 5.02
C VAL A 86 -6.55 3.14 5.90
N ILE A 87 -6.65 3.04 7.22
CA ILE A 87 -5.84 3.84 8.15
C ILE A 87 -4.35 3.62 7.90
N LEU A 88 -3.94 2.35 7.76
CA LEU A 88 -2.57 1.97 7.45
C LEU A 88 -2.14 2.56 6.10
N ARG A 89 -2.98 2.52 5.06
CA ARG A 89 -2.70 3.14 3.77
C ARG A 89 -2.54 4.67 3.88
N ILE A 90 -3.36 5.35 4.70
CA ILE A 90 -3.22 6.79 4.97
C ILE A 90 -1.84 7.08 5.56
N LEU A 91 -1.43 6.30 6.57
CA LEU A 91 -0.13 6.44 7.22
C LEU A 91 1.03 6.16 6.26
N GLU A 92 0.94 5.09 5.46
CA GLU A 92 1.95 4.73 4.47
C GLU A 92 2.17 5.82 3.42
N TRP A 93 1.08 6.33 2.82
CA TRP A 93 1.17 7.39 1.82
C TRP A 93 1.57 8.73 2.42
N GLY A 94 1.08 9.03 3.62
CA GLY A 94 1.54 10.18 4.41
C GLY A 94 3.05 10.13 4.64
N LEU A 95 3.58 8.97 5.01
CA LEU A 95 5.02 8.77 5.25
C LEU A 95 5.86 8.90 3.97
N ILE A 96 5.38 8.38 2.84
CA ILE A 96 6.03 8.57 1.53
C ILE A 96 6.06 10.06 1.16
N ILE A 97 4.95 10.77 1.33
CA ILE A 97 4.89 12.21 1.05
C ILE A 97 5.82 12.98 1.99
N TYR A 98 5.80 12.67 3.28
CA TYR A 98 6.69 13.25 4.30
C TYR A 98 8.17 13.09 3.95
N TRP A 99 8.61 11.87 3.60
CA TRP A 99 10.02 11.59 3.33
C TRP A 99 10.52 12.12 1.99
N PHE A 100 9.68 12.12 0.95
CA PHE A 100 10.14 12.38 -0.41
C PHE A 100 9.68 13.72 -1.00
N TYR A 101 8.59 14.31 -0.52
CA TYR A 101 7.93 15.43 -1.18
C TYR A 101 7.77 16.66 -0.30
N ASP A 102 7.20 16.50 0.90
CA ASP A 102 6.81 17.61 1.77
C ASP A 102 6.84 17.19 3.24
N LYS A 103 7.98 17.45 3.89
CA LYS A 103 8.25 17.04 5.28
C LYS A 103 7.36 17.75 6.30
N ASP A 104 6.91 18.96 6.00
CA ASP A 104 6.11 19.76 6.94
C ASP A 104 4.64 19.83 6.51
N PHE A 105 4.24 19.05 5.48
CA PHE A 105 2.89 19.02 4.91
C PHE A 105 2.32 20.41 4.59
N GLN A 106 3.19 21.32 4.13
CA GLN A 106 2.81 22.70 3.80
C GLN A 106 1.85 22.76 2.61
N GLN A 107 2.03 21.87 1.63
CA GLN A 107 1.23 21.78 0.41
C GLN A 107 -0.02 20.92 0.63
N LYS A 108 -0.95 21.40 1.48
CA LYS A 108 -2.15 20.67 1.92
C LYS A 108 -2.93 19.98 0.78
N LYS A 109 -3.17 20.68 -0.33
CA LYS A 109 -3.92 20.13 -1.47
C LYS A 109 -3.16 18.98 -2.17
N PRO A 110 -1.90 19.16 -2.63
CA PRO A 110 -1.07 18.05 -3.10
C PRO A 110 -0.95 16.87 -2.14
N VAL A 111 -0.81 17.14 -0.83
CA VAL A 111 -0.76 16.10 0.21
C VAL A 111 -2.04 15.28 0.24
N PHE A 112 -3.19 15.93 0.38
CA PHE A 112 -4.48 15.25 0.47
C PHE A 112 -4.81 14.48 -0.81
N THR A 113 -4.62 15.11 -1.98
CA THR A 113 -4.83 14.46 -3.28
C THR A 113 -3.88 13.27 -3.47
N GLY A 114 -2.61 13.41 -3.08
CA GLY A 114 -1.62 12.34 -3.16
C GLY A 114 -1.97 11.13 -2.30
N ILE A 115 -2.45 11.36 -1.07
CA ILE A 115 -2.90 10.28 -0.17
C ILE A 115 -4.11 9.55 -0.75
N ILE A 116 -5.17 10.28 -1.15
CA ILE A 116 -6.39 9.66 -1.69
C ILE A 116 -6.08 8.84 -2.94
N LEU A 117 -5.39 9.43 -3.91
CA LEU A 117 -5.03 8.73 -5.14
C LEU A 117 -4.12 7.53 -4.85
N GLY A 118 -3.22 7.65 -3.87
CA GLY A 118 -2.36 6.56 -3.44
C GLY A 118 -3.14 5.39 -2.85
N ILE A 119 -4.15 5.65 -2.01
CA ILE A 119 -5.03 4.63 -1.43
C ILE A 119 -5.78 3.91 -2.55
N LEU A 120 -6.46 4.66 -3.44
CA LEU A 120 -7.20 4.09 -4.57
C LEU A 120 -6.29 3.24 -5.46
N TRP A 121 -5.10 3.75 -5.79
CA TRP A 121 -4.12 3.02 -6.58
C TRP A 121 -3.63 1.75 -5.88
N SER A 122 -3.49 1.78 -4.55
CA SER A 122 -3.10 0.59 -3.79
C SER A 122 -4.15 -0.52 -3.91
N PHE A 123 -5.44 -0.18 -3.82
CA PHE A 123 -6.54 -1.12 -4.02
C PHE A 123 -6.60 -1.65 -5.45
N VAL A 124 -6.39 -0.80 -6.47
CA VAL A 124 -6.29 -1.26 -7.86
C VAL A 124 -5.19 -2.30 -8.02
N LEU A 125 -4.03 -2.06 -7.41
CA LEU A 125 -2.91 -3.01 -7.41
C LEU A 125 -3.15 -4.24 -6.51
N ASP A 126 -4.22 -4.30 -5.71
CA ASP A 126 -4.57 -5.45 -4.85
C ASP A 126 -5.54 -6.43 -5.55
N ILE A 127 -6.10 -6.08 -6.71
CA ILE A 127 -6.99 -6.92 -7.52
C ILE A 127 -6.28 -8.10 -8.23
N PRO A 128 -5.11 -7.90 -8.89
CA PRO A 128 -4.44 -8.96 -9.66
C PRO A 128 -3.64 -9.95 -8.81
#